data_AF-A0A9P5XFA3-F1
#
_entry.id   AF-A0A9P5XFA3-F1
#
_cell.length_a   1.000
_cell.length_b   1.000
_cell.length_c   1.000
_cell.angle_alpha   90.00
_cell.angle_beta   90.00
_cell.angle_gamma   90.00
#
_symmetry.space_group_name_H-M   'P 1'
#
loop_
_entity.id
_entity.type
_entity.pdbx_description
1 polymer ?
#
loop_
_entity_poly.entity_id
_entity_poly.type
_entity_poly.pdbx_seq_one_letter_code
_entity_poly.pdbx_strand_id
1 'polypeptide(L)'
;MLNAHIASTTPFRTPFISSTPQPFTFSPNSSWSDITKQIRSFIPVMLQHRLALSPREMYSPNRKLSGAFLLAARLDATVDTKAIWDKVQ
;
A
#
# COMPACT_ATOMS: atom_id res chain seq x y z
N MET A 1 13.11 5.64 -12.97
CA MET A 1 12.41 4.35 -12.75
C MET A 1 12.57 3.85 -11.32
N LEU A 2 13.80 3.65 -10.81
CA LEU A 2 14.04 3.22 -9.41
C LEU A 2 13.35 4.09 -8.36
N ASN A 3 13.47 5.42 -8.47
CA ASN A 3 12.84 6.36 -7.55
C ASN A 3 11.31 6.23 -7.51
N ALA A 4 10.68 5.98 -8.67
CA ALA A 4 9.23 5.77 -8.73
C ALA A 4 8.83 4.45 -8.05
N HIS A 5 9.66 3.41 -8.19
CA HIS A 5 9.44 2.14 -7.50
C HIS A 5 9.50 2.32 -5.98
N ILE A 6 10.58 2.94 -5.47
CA ILE A 6 10.77 3.21 -4.04
C ILE A 6 9.67 4.13 -3.48
N ALA A 7 9.32 5.18 -4.22
CA ALA A 7 8.27 6.11 -3.83
C ALA A 7 6.87 5.47 -3.82
N SER A 8 6.62 4.47 -4.67
CA SER A 8 5.36 3.73 -4.67
C SER A 8 5.25 2.71 -3.53
N THR A 9 6.37 2.18 -3.03
CA THR A 9 6.38 1.15 -1.99
C THR A 9 6.41 1.73 -0.57
N THR A 10 7.09 2.86 -0.38
CA THR A 10 7.26 3.49 0.94
C THR A 10 5.94 3.79 1.67
N PRO A 11 4.88 4.28 0.99
CA PRO A 11 3.62 4.63 1.65
C PRO A 11 2.84 3.42 2.20
N PHE A 12 3.14 2.18 1.78
CA PHE A 12 2.55 0.99 2.41
C PHE A 12 2.99 0.80 3.86
N ARG A 13 4.12 1.39 4.25
CA ARG A 13 4.62 1.33 5.63
C ARG A 13 3.78 2.19 6.57
N THR A 14 3.22 3.29 6.10
CA THR A 14 2.52 4.33 6.91
C THR A 14 1.58 3.78 7.99
N PRO A 15 0.67 2.82 7.71
CA PRO A 15 -0.21 2.28 8.75
C PRO A 15 0.51 1.46 9.83
N PHE A 16 1.69 0.90 9.55
CA PHE A 16 2.43 0.03 10.47
C PHE A 16 3.53 0.77 11.26
N ILE A 17 3.71 2.07 11.07
CA ILE A 17 4.70 2.85 11.83
C ILE A 17 4.17 3.08 13.26
N SER A 18 5.03 2.88 14.26
CA SER A 18 4.70 3.06 15.68
C SER A 18 4.22 4.48 16.05
N SER A 19 4.64 5.49 15.28
CA SER A 19 4.25 6.89 15.44
C SER A 19 2.91 7.25 14.80
N THR A 20 2.34 6.37 13.97
CA THR A 20 1.07 6.64 13.29
C THR A 20 -0.08 6.49 14.31
N PRO A 21 -0.98 7.47 14.43
CA PRO A 21 -2.13 7.37 15.31
C PRO A 21 -3.01 6.18 14.92
N GLN A 22 -3.29 5.34 15.91
CA GLN A 22 -4.15 4.16 15.78
C GLN A 22 -5.47 4.42 16.53
N PRO A 23 -6.58 3.83 16.08
CA PRO A 23 -6.70 2.88 14.96
C PRO A 23 -6.74 3.59 13.59
N PHE A 24 -6.13 2.97 12.58
CA PHE A 24 -5.99 3.56 11.24
C PHE A 24 -7.24 3.32 10.38
N THR A 25 -7.81 4.40 9.83
CA THR A 25 -9.00 4.33 8.98
C THR A 25 -8.61 4.23 7.50
N PHE A 26 -9.13 3.22 6.80
CA PHE A 26 -8.88 3.01 5.36
C PHE A 26 -9.91 3.70 4.45
N SER A 27 -10.74 4.60 4.99
CA SER A 27 -11.85 5.26 4.31
C SER A 27 -11.49 5.91 2.97
N PRO A 28 -12.42 5.96 1.99
CA PRO A 28 -12.26 6.76 0.77
C PRO A 28 -11.99 8.25 1.02
N ASN A 29 -12.38 8.78 2.19
CA ASN A 29 -12.19 10.18 2.59
C ASN A 29 -11.01 10.38 3.56
N SER A 30 -10.21 9.35 3.81
CA SER A 30 -9.05 9.41 4.71
C SER A 30 -7.75 9.72 3.97
N SER A 31 -6.69 10.00 4.72
CA SER A 31 -5.32 10.12 4.21
C SER A 31 -4.86 8.89 3.41
N TRP A 32 -5.46 7.72 3.62
CA TRP A 32 -5.18 6.51 2.85
C TRP A 32 -5.60 6.62 1.37
N SER A 33 -6.69 7.34 1.09
CA SER A 33 -7.17 7.59 -0.27
C SER A 33 -6.16 8.39 -1.08
N ASP A 34 -5.57 9.41 -0.46
CA ASP A 34 -4.56 10.26 -1.11
C ASP A 34 -3.24 9.51 -1.33
N ILE A 35 -2.82 8.70 -0.36
CA ILE A 35 -1.71 7.75 -0.51
C ILE A 35 -1.98 6.80 -1.69
N THR A 36 -3.19 6.25 -1.79
CA THR A 36 -3.55 5.33 -2.87
C THR A 36 -3.53 6.01 -4.24
N LYS A 37 -4.01 7.25 -4.35
CA LYS A 37 -3.92 8.05 -5.59
C LYS A 37 -2.47 8.33 -5.96
N GLN A 38 -1.64 8.67 -4.98
CA GLN A 38 -0.21 8.90 -5.19
C GLN A 38 0.52 7.63 -5.67
N ILE A 39 0.22 6.47 -5.09
CA ILE A 39 0.79 5.19 -5.57
C ILE A 39 0.38 4.94 -7.04
N ARG A 40 -0.90 5.18 -7.37
CA ARG A 40 -1.41 4.98 -8.73
C ARG A 40 -0.77 5.92 -9.76
N SER A 41 -0.35 7.13 -9.38
CA SER A 41 0.30 8.07 -10.29
C SER A 41 1.70 7.61 -10.72
N PHE A 42 2.35 6.72 -9.97
CA PHE A 42 3.63 6.13 -10.35
C PHE A 42 3.51 4.97 -11.35
N ILE A 43 2.33 4.35 -11.49
CA ILE A 43 2.11 3.20 -12.39
C ILE A 43 2.49 3.52 -13.85
N PRO A 44 2.05 4.65 -14.46
CA PRO A 44 2.41 4.98 -15.83
C PRO A 44 3.92 5.12 -16.04
N VAL A 45 4.63 5.76 -15.09
CA VAL A 45 6.09 5.93 -15.13
C VAL A 45 6.80 4.58 -15.08
N MET A 46 6.31 3.65 -14.26
CA MET A 46 6.86 2.30 -14.14
C MET A 46 6.62 1.47 -15.39
N LEU A 47 5.46 1.63 -16.05
CA LEU A 47 5.11 0.95 -17.29
C LEU A 47 5.93 1.47 -18.48
N GLN A 48 6.15 2.79 -18.59
CA GLN A 48 6.93 3.41 -19.67
C GLN A 48 8.38 2.92 -19.70
N HIS A 49 8.97 2.68 -18.53
CA HIS A 49 10.37 2.25 -18.40
C HIS A 49 10.52 0.76 -18.10
N ARG A 50 9.48 -0.05 -18.35
CA ARG A 50 9.48 -1.47 -18.03
C ARG A 50 10.26 -2.27 -19.08
N LEU A 51 11.47 -2.69 -18.74
CA LEU A 51 12.35 -3.46 -19.63
C LEU A 51 12.02 -4.97 -19.65
N ALA A 52 11.42 -5.50 -18.58
CA ALA A 52 11.06 -6.91 -18.47
C ALA A 52 9.82 -7.11 -17.59
N LEU A 53 9.13 -8.23 -17.79
CA LEU A 53 8.05 -8.67 -16.91
C LEU A 53 8.61 -8.95 -15.51
N SER A 54 7.88 -8.52 -14.48
CA SER A 54 8.20 -8.89 -13.09
C SER A 54 8.13 -10.42 -12.93
N PRO A 55 8.97 -11.02 -12.08
CA PRO A 55 8.93 -12.46 -11.80
C PRO A 55 7.54 -12.90 -11.29
N ARG A 56 7.13 -14.14 -11.59
CA ARG A 56 5.82 -14.67 -11.15
C ARG A 56 5.61 -14.56 -9.65
N GLU A 57 6.67 -14.82 -8.90
CA GLU A 57 6.71 -14.77 -7.44
C GLU A 57 6.37 -13.39 -6.88
N MET A 58 6.63 -12.31 -7.63
CA MET A 58 6.30 -10.95 -7.18
C MET A 58 4.83 -10.58 -7.37
N TYR A 59 4.10 -11.23 -8.29
CA TYR A 59 2.68 -10.89 -8.49
C TYR A 59 1.79 -11.38 -7.34
N SER A 60 2.09 -12.54 -6.76
CA SER A 60 1.28 -13.12 -5.68
C SER A 60 1.24 -12.25 -4.41
N PRO A 61 2.38 -11.79 -3.86
CA PRO A 61 2.39 -10.87 -2.72
C PRO A 61 1.73 -9.53 -3.03
N ASN A 62 2.05 -8.92 -4.17
CA ASN A 62 1.47 -7.63 -4.57
C ASN A 62 -0.06 -7.72 -4.66
N ARG A 63 -0.59 -8.78 -5.29
CA ARG A 63 -2.02 -8.96 -5.44
C ARG A 63 -2.72 -9.22 -4.10
N LYS A 64 -2.12 -10.00 -3.19
CA LYS A 64 -2.68 -10.25 -1.85
C LYS A 64 -2.72 -8.97 -1.02
N LEU A 65 -1.60 -8.27 -0.92
CA LEU A 65 -1.46 -7.09 -0.08
C LEU A 65 -2.32 -5.93 -0.60
N SER A 66 -2.22 -5.59 -1.89
CA SER A 66 -3.05 -4.55 -2.49
C SER A 66 -4.55 -4.90 -2.44
N GLY A 67 -4.90 -6.18 -2.60
CA GLY A 67 -6.27 -6.65 -2.47
C GLY A 67 -6.86 -6.43 -1.09
N ALA A 68 -6.09 -6.74 -0.04
CA ALA A 68 -6.50 -6.52 1.35
C ALA A 68 -6.76 -5.03 1.64
N PHE A 69 -5.87 -4.15 1.20
CA PHE A 69 -6.05 -2.69 1.39
C PHE A 69 -7.23 -2.12 0.62
N LEU A 70 -7.44 -2.55 -0.63
CA LEU A 70 -8.58 -2.11 -1.42
C LEU A 70 -9.91 -2.60 -0.83
N LEU A 71 -9.93 -3.80 -0.25
CA LEU A 71 -11.08 -4.33 0.45
C LEU A 71 -11.35 -3.56 1.75
N ALA A 72 -10.31 -3.28 2.54
CA ALA A 72 -10.42 -2.45 3.74
C ALA A 72 -10.96 -1.05 3.40
N ALA A 73 -10.50 -0.45 2.30
CA ALA A 73 -11.00 0.85 1.85
C ALA A 73 -12.45 0.79 1.36
N ARG A 74 -12.85 -0.29 0.68
CA ARG A 74 -14.23 -0.49 0.24
C ARG A 74 -15.21 -0.68 1.40
N LEU A 75 -14.76 -1.29 2.50
CA LEU A 75 -15.56 -1.51 3.70
C LEU A 75 -15.51 -0.36 4.71
N ASP A 76 -14.81 0.73 4.39
CA ASP A 76 -14.57 1.84 5.33
C ASP A 76 -14.00 1.36 6.68
N ALA A 77 -13.11 0.36 6.62
CA ALA A 77 -12.63 -0.33 7.81
C ALA A 77 -11.65 0.53 8.61
N THR A 78 -11.82 0.54 9.92
CA THR A 78 -10.85 1.08 10.88
C THR A 78 -10.14 -0.09 11.56
N VAL A 79 -8.83 -0.19 11.40
CA VAL A 79 -8.04 -1.34 11.86
C VAL A 79 -6.87 -0.86 12.70
N ASP A 80 -6.66 -1.48 13.86
CA ASP A 80 -5.43 -1.30 14.63
C ASP A 80 -4.30 -2.11 13.98
N THR A 81 -3.57 -1.46 13.08
CA THR A 81 -2.48 -2.09 12.34
C THR A 81 -1.24 -2.31 13.20
N LYS A 82 -1.09 -1.58 14.32
CA LYS A 82 -0.02 -1.81 15.28
C LYS A 82 -0.25 -3.11 16.04
N ALA A 83 -1.46 -3.35 16.55
CA ALA A 83 -1.80 -4.60 17.22
C ALA A 83 -1.64 -5.83 16.31
N ILE A 84 -1.87 -5.68 14.99
CA ILE A 84 -1.60 -6.74 14.00
C ILE A 84 -0.10 -6.95 13.83
N TRP A 85 0.67 -5.87 13.72
CA TRP A 85 2.13 -5.94 13.59
C TRP A 85 2.78 -6.65 14.78
N ASP A 86 2.39 -6.25 15.99
CA ASP A 86 2.92 -6.80 17.25
C ASP A 86 2.59 -8.30 17.43
N LYS A 87 1.54 -8.82 16.78
CA LYS A 87 1.15 -10.24 16.84
C LYS A 87 1.93 -11.15 15.88
N VAL A 88 2.52 -10.58 14.84
CA VAL A 88 3.19 -11.32 13.75
C VAL A 88 4.71 -11.27 13.89
N GLN A 89 5.22 -10.37 14.74
CA GLN A 89 6.63 -10.26 15.11
C GLN A 89 7.05 -11.38 16.05
#